data_AF-A0A1Q5DDB1-F1
#
_entry.id   AF-A0A1Q5DDB1-F1
#
_cell.length_a   1.000
_cell.length_b   1.000
_cell.length_c   1.000
_cell.angle_alpha   90.00
_cell.angle_beta   90.00
_cell.angle_gamma   90.00
#
_symmetry.space_group_name_H-M   'P 1'
#
loop_
_entity.id
_entity.type
_entity.pdbx_description
1 polymer ?
#
loop_
_entity_poly.entity_id
_entity_poly.type
_entity_poly.pdbx_seq_one_letter_code
_entity_poly.pdbx_strand_id
1 'polypeptide(L)'
;MQLRELQEGAIARAEGSQGAREISIDRVATGRWATSRTAIYSALSGTRLPSVNTLCAAVSAWHPLGEKGIPEWLKLRRDVEEQLITLRGGPLEQAAEVVALPSAEPVAPPDEEALAELRILLANARARARLTMTALAARAGLGRTTVHQALAPGSPVPSASTVAALSKALNLNIDDVLELRRRAAGEVR
;
A
#
# COMPACT_ATOMS: atom_id res chain seq x y z
N MET A 1 -3.74 -16.62 -10.39
CA MET A 1 -3.56 -17.57 -11.50
C MET A 1 -2.55 -17.07 -12.53
N GLN A 2 -2.76 -15.90 -13.15
CA GLN A 2 -1.97 -15.42 -14.30
C GLN A 2 -0.43 -15.46 -14.13
N LEU A 3 0.12 -15.10 -12.96
CA LEU A 3 1.59 -15.06 -12.79
C LEU A 3 2.24 -16.46 -12.79
N ARG A 4 1.52 -17.49 -12.34
CA ARG A 4 1.99 -18.88 -12.34
C ARG A 4 1.97 -19.46 -13.76
N GLU A 5 0.92 -19.19 -14.52
CA GLU A 5 0.82 -19.56 -15.94
C GLU A 5 1.94 -18.91 -16.76
N LEU A 6 2.27 -17.65 -16.45
CA LEU A 6 3.40 -16.95 -17.07
C LEU A 6 4.72 -17.68 -16.82
N GLN A 7 4.96 -18.11 -15.58
CA GLN A 7 6.16 -18.86 -15.21
C GLN A 7 6.20 -20.24 -15.90
N GLU A 8 5.10 -21.00 -15.86
CA GLU A 8 4.99 -22.32 -16.47
C GLU A 8 5.21 -22.24 -18.00
N GLY A 9 4.64 -21.22 -18.65
CA GLY A 9 4.89 -20.95 -20.06
C GLY A 9 6.35 -20.57 -20.36
N ALA A 10 7.02 -19.84 -19.47
CA ALA A 10 8.45 -19.55 -19.63
C ALA A 10 9.31 -20.81 -19.48
N ILE A 11 8.99 -21.68 -18.53
CA ILE A 11 9.66 -22.98 -18.34
C ILE A 11 9.49 -23.85 -19.58
N ALA A 12 8.29 -23.89 -20.16
CA ALA A 12 8.02 -24.66 -21.39
C ALA A 12 8.79 -24.15 -22.62
N ARG A 13 9.15 -22.85 -22.65
CA ARG A 13 9.94 -22.23 -23.73
C ARG A 13 11.45 -22.30 -23.52
N ALA A 14 11.91 -22.65 -22.32
CA ALA A 14 13.33 -22.71 -22.03
C ALA A 14 13.94 -23.98 -22.63
N GLU A 15 14.64 -23.83 -23.74
CA GLU A 15 15.42 -24.91 -24.34
C GLU A 15 16.75 -25.07 -23.60
N GLY A 16 16.95 -26.23 -22.98
CA GLY A 16 18.20 -26.60 -22.31
C GLY A 16 18.43 -25.98 -20.93
N SER A 17 19.47 -26.46 -20.26
CA SER A 17 19.82 -26.10 -18.87
C SER A 17 20.31 -24.66 -18.71
N GLN A 18 20.77 -24.02 -19.79
CA GLN A 18 21.15 -22.60 -19.81
C GLN A 18 19.91 -21.69 -19.79
N GLY A 19 18.92 -21.94 -20.65
CA GLY A 19 17.66 -21.18 -20.68
C GLY A 19 16.89 -21.31 -19.36
N ALA A 20 16.90 -22.50 -18.75
CA ALA A 20 16.28 -22.76 -17.45
C ALA A 20 16.92 -21.95 -16.30
N ARG A 21 18.22 -21.63 -16.37
CA ARG A 21 18.92 -20.82 -15.36
C ARG A 21 18.57 -19.34 -15.47
N GLU A 22 18.37 -18.82 -16.68
CA GLU A 22 18.01 -17.41 -16.90
C GLU A 22 16.61 -17.08 -16.39
N ILE A 23 15.67 -18.03 -16.50
CA ILE A 23 14.29 -17.89 -15.99
C ILE A 23 14.14 -18.36 -14.54
N SER A 24 15.21 -18.81 -13.89
CA SER A 24 15.15 -19.36 -12.53
C SER A 24 14.80 -18.28 -11.50
N ILE A 25 14.01 -18.65 -10.49
CA ILE A 25 13.61 -17.75 -9.40
C ILE A 25 14.84 -17.16 -8.69
N ASP A 26 15.92 -17.94 -8.54
CA ASP A 26 17.21 -17.48 -8.01
C ASP A 26 17.77 -16.32 -8.82
N ARG A 27 17.77 -16.44 -10.15
CA ARG A 27 18.29 -15.39 -11.03
C ARG A 27 17.41 -14.15 -11.03
N VAL A 28 16.09 -14.34 -11.07
CA VAL A 28 15.10 -13.25 -11.02
C VAL A 28 15.21 -12.46 -9.72
N ALA A 29 15.45 -13.13 -8.59
CA ALA A 29 15.62 -12.48 -7.29
C ALA A 29 16.91 -11.64 -7.18
N THR A 30 17.94 -11.97 -7.97
CA THR A 30 19.23 -11.26 -8.01
C THR A 30 19.34 -10.22 -9.13
N GLY A 31 18.26 -10.01 -9.89
CA GLY A 31 18.24 -9.08 -11.02
C GLY A 31 18.25 -7.60 -10.61
N ARG A 32 18.11 -6.71 -11.61
CA ARG A 32 18.09 -5.24 -11.42
C ARG A 32 16.93 -4.71 -10.57
N TRP A 33 15.92 -5.55 -10.29
CA TRP A 33 14.73 -5.18 -9.56
C TRP A 33 14.87 -5.58 -8.09
N ALA A 34 14.66 -4.64 -7.17
CA ALA A 34 14.74 -4.92 -5.73
C ALA A 34 13.58 -5.84 -5.28
N THR A 35 13.83 -7.14 -5.26
CA THR A 35 12.90 -8.21 -4.84
C THR A 35 13.63 -9.32 -4.08
N SER A 36 12.91 -10.33 -3.57
CA SER A 36 13.46 -11.47 -2.85
C SER A 36 12.76 -12.77 -3.24
N ARG A 37 13.42 -13.92 -2.99
CA ARG A 37 12.83 -15.25 -3.24
C ARG A 37 11.47 -15.41 -2.57
N THR A 38 11.37 -15.01 -1.30
CA THR A 38 10.12 -15.06 -0.52
C THR A 38 9.03 -14.19 -1.15
N ALA A 39 9.36 -12.99 -1.63
CA ALA A 39 8.39 -12.12 -2.30
C ALA A 39 7.85 -12.74 -3.60
N ILE A 40 8.73 -13.40 -4.37
CA ILE A 40 8.35 -14.11 -5.59
C ILE A 40 7.44 -15.31 -5.26
N TYR A 41 7.79 -16.13 -4.26
CA TYR A 41 6.95 -17.25 -3.83
C TYR A 41 5.58 -16.81 -3.30
N SER A 42 5.52 -15.75 -2.48
CA SER A 42 4.24 -15.18 -2.03
C SER A 42 3.38 -14.71 -3.20
N ALA A 43 3.99 -14.07 -4.21
CA ALA A 43 3.28 -13.64 -5.40
C ALA A 43 2.74 -14.82 -6.23
N LEU A 44 3.55 -15.85 -6.43
CA LEU A 44 3.17 -17.05 -7.20
C LEU A 44 2.07 -17.88 -6.51
N SER A 45 2.09 -17.91 -5.18
CA SER A 45 1.06 -18.57 -4.37
C SER A 45 -0.30 -17.85 -4.41
N GLY A 46 -0.35 -16.59 -4.88
CA GLY A 46 -1.56 -15.77 -4.88
C GLY A 46 -2.01 -15.29 -3.49
N THR A 47 -1.27 -15.60 -2.43
CA THR A 47 -1.59 -15.19 -1.04
C THR A 47 -1.45 -13.69 -0.81
N ARG A 48 -0.74 -12.98 -1.68
CA ARG A 48 -0.53 -11.54 -1.61
C ARG A 48 -0.34 -10.94 -3.00
N LEU A 49 -0.86 -9.72 -3.20
CA LEU A 49 -0.59 -8.93 -4.39
C LEU A 49 0.92 -8.60 -4.49
N PRO A 50 1.62 -8.96 -5.59
CA PRO A 50 3.03 -8.68 -5.76
C PRO A 50 3.33 -7.17 -5.70
N SER A 51 4.50 -6.81 -5.17
CA SER A 51 5.00 -5.44 -5.27
C SER A 51 5.36 -5.09 -6.72
N VAL A 52 5.37 -3.80 -7.05
CA VAL A 52 5.79 -3.31 -8.39
C VAL A 52 7.13 -3.91 -8.81
N ASN A 53 8.14 -3.91 -7.92
CA ASN A 53 9.46 -4.47 -8.24
C ASN A 53 9.42 -5.99 -8.46
N THR A 54 8.65 -6.72 -7.66
CA THR A 54 8.51 -8.19 -7.80
C THR A 54 7.81 -8.55 -9.10
N LEU A 55 6.80 -7.74 -9.47
CA LEU A 55 6.08 -7.92 -10.73
C LEU A 55 6.96 -7.60 -11.93
N CYS A 56 7.69 -6.48 -11.91
CA CYS A 56 8.65 -6.16 -12.98
C CYS A 56 9.72 -7.25 -13.11
N ALA A 57 10.26 -7.76 -11.99
CA ALA A 57 11.23 -8.85 -12.00
C ALA A 57 10.69 -10.10 -12.69
N ALA A 58 9.49 -10.54 -12.29
CA ALA A 58 8.83 -11.72 -12.85
C ALA A 58 8.49 -11.54 -14.34
N VAL A 59 7.95 -10.39 -14.73
CA VAL A 59 7.55 -10.10 -16.12
C VAL A 59 8.76 -9.94 -17.02
N SER A 60 9.82 -9.23 -16.59
CA SER A 60 11.09 -9.14 -17.33
C SER A 60 11.67 -10.51 -17.66
N ALA A 61 11.52 -11.48 -16.76
CA ALA A 61 12.11 -12.80 -16.89
C ALA A 61 11.23 -13.82 -17.62
N TRP A 62 9.91 -13.76 -17.45
CA TRP A 62 9.00 -14.82 -17.89
C TRP A 62 8.08 -14.41 -19.03
N HIS A 63 7.95 -13.11 -19.31
CA HIS A 63 7.08 -12.65 -20.38
C HIS A 63 7.74 -12.87 -21.76
N PRO A 64 7.00 -13.35 -22.78
CA PRO A 64 7.55 -13.59 -24.12
C PRO A 64 8.09 -12.32 -24.79
N LEU A 65 7.53 -11.16 -24.44
CA LEU A 65 8.02 -9.84 -24.88
C LEU A 65 9.03 -9.20 -23.90
N GLY A 66 9.45 -9.93 -22.87
CA GLY A 66 10.30 -9.45 -21.79
C GLY A 66 9.76 -8.17 -21.14
N GLU A 67 10.61 -7.16 -20.98
CA GLU A 67 10.25 -5.89 -20.35
C GLU A 67 9.12 -5.14 -21.05
N LYS A 68 8.87 -5.39 -22.34
CA LYS A 68 7.78 -4.74 -23.08
C LYS A 68 6.39 -5.14 -22.57
N GLY A 69 6.26 -6.24 -21.83
CA GLY A 69 5.03 -6.66 -21.17
C GLY A 69 4.76 -5.96 -19.83
N ILE A 70 5.74 -5.25 -19.26
CA ILE A 70 5.62 -4.62 -17.93
C ILE A 70 4.42 -3.64 -17.83
N PRO A 71 4.15 -2.76 -18.80
CA PRO A 71 3.07 -1.78 -18.68
C PRO A 71 1.68 -2.42 -18.51
N GLU A 72 1.43 -3.50 -19.24
CA GLU A 72 0.15 -4.25 -19.17
C GLU A 72 -0.04 -4.89 -17.80
N TRP A 73 0.98 -5.55 -17.28
CA TRP A 73 0.92 -6.21 -15.98
C TRP A 73 0.84 -5.21 -14.81
N LEU A 74 1.47 -4.04 -14.92
CA LEU A 74 1.31 -2.97 -13.94
C LEU A 74 -0.09 -2.38 -13.93
N LYS A 75 -0.77 -2.33 -15.07
CA LYS A 75 -2.18 -1.93 -15.16
C LYS A 75 -3.06 -2.96 -14.44
N LEU A 76 -2.93 -4.25 -14.78
CA LEU A 76 -3.68 -5.33 -14.12
C LEU A 76 -3.48 -5.33 -12.59
N ARG A 77 -2.24 -5.13 -12.12
CA ARG A 77 -1.95 -5.04 -10.68
C ARG A 77 -2.69 -3.88 -10.01
N ARG A 78 -2.76 -2.73 -10.68
CA ARG A 78 -3.44 -1.52 -10.18
C ARG A 78 -4.94 -1.73 -10.12
N ASP A 79 -5.51 -2.33 -11.16
CA ASP A 79 -6.95 -2.63 -11.23
C ASP A 79 -7.34 -3.61 -10.11
N VAL A 80 -6.52 -4.63 -9.83
CA VAL A 80 -6.72 -5.55 -8.70
C VAL A 80 -6.55 -4.83 -7.34
N GLU A 81 -5.58 -3.93 -7.22
CA GLU A 81 -5.38 -3.12 -6.01
C GLU A 81 -6.62 -2.24 -5.72
N GLU A 82 -7.18 -1.61 -6.76
CA GLU A 82 -8.41 -0.82 -6.69
C GLU A 82 -9.63 -1.68 -6.35
N GLN A 83 -9.79 -2.85 -6.98
CA GLN A 83 -10.86 -3.80 -6.65
C GLN A 83 -10.78 -4.30 -5.20
N LEU A 84 -9.58 -4.57 -4.68
CA LEU A 84 -9.40 -4.98 -3.28
C LEU A 84 -9.73 -3.86 -2.29
N ILE A 85 -9.50 -2.60 -2.66
CA ILE A 85 -9.91 -1.44 -1.86
C ILE A 85 -11.45 -1.34 -1.84
N THR A 86 -12.09 -1.46 -3.01
CA THR A 86 -13.56 -1.43 -3.14
C THR A 86 -14.23 -2.59 -2.41
N LEU A 87 -13.67 -3.81 -2.49
CA LEU A 87 -14.22 -4.99 -1.81
C LEU A 87 -14.06 -4.91 -0.28
N ARG A 88 -13.03 -4.23 0.23
CA ARG A 88 -12.93 -3.95 1.66
C ARG A 88 -13.96 -2.91 2.09
N GLY A 89 -14.13 -1.82 1.34
CA GLY A 89 -15.19 -0.82 1.58
C GLY A 89 -16.62 -1.24 1.18
N GLY A 90 -16.88 -2.55 1.04
CA GLY A 90 -18.15 -3.10 0.58
C GLY A 90 -19.27 -3.06 1.64
N PRO A 91 -20.48 -3.58 1.32
CA PRO A 91 -21.71 -3.36 2.08
C PRO A 91 -21.68 -3.79 3.55
N LEU A 92 -20.71 -4.60 3.98
CA LEU A 92 -20.53 -4.99 5.37
C LEU A 92 -19.81 -3.92 6.22
N GLU A 93 -18.97 -3.07 5.62
CA GLU A 93 -18.39 -1.89 6.28
C GLU A 93 -19.45 -0.77 6.34
N GLN A 94 -20.28 -0.62 5.30
CA GLN A 94 -21.46 0.24 5.31
C GLN A 94 -22.57 -0.28 6.26
N ALA A 95 -22.75 -1.61 6.39
CA ALA A 95 -23.67 -2.21 7.37
C ALA A 95 -23.16 -2.11 8.80
N ALA A 96 -21.83 -2.18 9.03
CA ALA A 96 -21.23 -1.90 10.33
C ALA A 96 -21.37 -0.42 10.73
N GLU A 97 -21.45 0.49 9.76
CA GLU A 97 -21.82 1.89 10.00
C GLU A 97 -23.30 2.05 10.40
N VAL A 98 -24.19 1.11 10.05
CA VAL A 98 -25.62 1.14 10.45
C VAL A 98 -25.95 0.28 11.68
N VAL A 99 -25.13 -0.72 12.04
CA VAL A 99 -25.27 -1.52 13.26
C VAL A 99 -24.40 -0.93 14.38
N ALA A 100 -24.66 0.34 14.70
CA ALA A 100 -24.28 0.89 15.99
C ALA A 100 -25.10 0.20 17.09
N LEU A 101 -24.46 -0.68 17.85
CA LEU A 101 -24.97 -1.05 19.17
C LEU A 101 -25.03 0.22 20.03
N PRO A 102 -26.07 0.40 20.87
CA PRO A 102 -26.27 1.65 21.59
C PRO A 102 -25.31 1.73 22.78
N SER A 103 -24.14 2.33 22.58
CA SER A 103 -23.33 2.96 23.63
C SER A 103 -22.20 3.80 23.02
N ALA A 104 -22.55 4.99 22.55
CA ALA A 104 -21.78 6.22 22.74
C ALA A 104 -22.69 7.37 22.27
N GLU A 105 -22.77 8.42 23.07
CA GLU A 105 -23.51 9.65 22.81
C GLU A 105 -23.15 10.28 21.44
N PRO A 106 -23.99 11.16 20.85
CA PRO A 106 -23.85 11.55 19.45
C PRO A 106 -22.54 12.30 19.24
N VAL A 107 -21.54 11.61 18.68
CA VAL A 107 -20.30 12.22 18.21
C VAL A 107 -20.70 13.16 17.08
N ALA A 108 -20.50 14.46 17.30
CA ALA A 108 -20.75 15.49 16.31
C ALA A 108 -20.01 15.19 15.00
N PRO A 109 -20.51 15.67 13.85
CA PRO A 109 -19.87 15.44 12.56
C PRO A 109 -18.40 15.89 12.63
N PRO A 110 -17.47 15.12 12.02
CA PRO A 110 -16.05 15.42 12.05
C PRO A 110 -15.80 16.84 11.53
N ASP A 111 -14.92 17.57 12.22
CA ASP A 111 -14.51 18.90 11.80
C ASP A 111 -13.59 18.75 10.57
N GLU A 112 -14.20 18.92 9.38
CA GLU A 112 -13.51 18.79 8.10
C GLU A 112 -12.37 19.81 7.93
N GLU A 113 -12.48 20.99 8.56
CA GLU A 113 -11.43 22.02 8.53
C GLU A 113 -10.22 21.56 9.35
N ALA A 114 -10.44 21.08 10.59
CA ALA A 114 -9.38 20.53 11.41
C ALA A 114 -8.71 19.29 10.77
N LEU A 115 -9.49 18.46 10.07
CA LEU A 115 -8.96 17.32 9.33
C LEU A 115 -8.12 17.76 8.12
N ALA A 116 -8.54 18.78 7.40
CA ALA A 116 -7.77 19.37 6.30
C ALA A 116 -6.45 19.97 6.83
N GLU A 117 -6.50 20.69 7.95
CA GLU A 117 -5.33 21.26 8.60
C GLU A 117 -4.34 20.16 9.04
N LEU A 118 -4.83 19.08 9.65
CA LEU A 118 -4.01 17.93 10.03
C LEU A 118 -3.27 17.34 8.82
N ARG A 119 -3.97 17.17 7.70
CA ARG A 119 -3.38 16.62 6.47
C ARG A 119 -2.32 17.55 5.88
N ILE A 120 -2.61 18.86 5.84
CA ILE A 120 -1.67 19.87 5.36
C ILE A 120 -0.41 19.86 6.23
N LEU A 121 -0.55 19.81 7.55
CA LEU A 121 0.56 19.75 8.48
C LEU A 121 1.46 18.53 8.22
N LEU A 122 0.86 17.33 8.12
CA LEU A 122 1.59 16.08 7.87
C LEU A 122 2.24 16.08 6.48
N ALA A 123 1.56 16.58 5.45
CA ALA A 123 2.08 16.68 4.09
C ALA A 123 3.27 17.64 4.00
N ASN A 124 3.17 18.80 4.64
CA ASN A 124 4.23 19.79 4.71
C ASN A 124 5.45 19.27 5.48
N ALA A 125 5.23 18.60 6.60
CA ALA A 125 6.31 17.99 7.38
C ALA A 125 7.03 16.88 6.60
N ARG A 126 6.29 16.06 5.85
CA ARG A 126 6.87 15.05 4.94
C ARG A 126 7.71 15.71 3.83
N ALA A 127 7.22 16.79 3.25
CA ALA A 127 7.94 17.54 2.22
C ALA A 127 9.24 18.14 2.77
N ARG A 128 9.20 18.76 3.96
CA ARG A 128 10.40 19.28 4.66
C ARG A 128 11.42 18.18 4.95
N ALA A 129 10.95 17.01 5.37
CA ALA A 129 11.79 15.84 5.60
C ALA A 129 12.30 15.17 4.30
N ARG A 130 11.86 15.63 3.13
CA ARG A 130 12.18 15.08 1.79
C ARG A 130 11.88 13.59 1.65
N LEU A 131 10.82 13.12 2.29
CA LEU A 131 10.46 11.71 2.28
C LEU A 131 9.42 11.38 1.23
N THR A 132 9.67 10.31 0.48
CA THR A 132 8.63 9.66 -0.32
C THR A 132 7.61 8.99 0.60
N MET A 133 6.40 8.70 0.10
CA MET A 133 5.40 7.96 0.87
C MET A 133 5.91 6.61 1.34
N THR A 134 6.69 5.93 0.51
CA THR A 134 7.33 4.64 0.85
C THR A 134 8.34 4.79 1.98
N ALA A 135 9.18 5.83 1.93
CA ALA A 135 10.18 6.09 2.96
C ALA A 135 9.53 6.51 4.29
N LEU A 136 8.44 7.28 4.23
CA LEU A 136 7.65 7.63 5.41
C LEU A 136 7.01 6.40 6.05
N ALA A 137 6.40 5.52 5.25
CA ALA A 137 5.82 4.27 5.73
C ALA A 137 6.86 3.37 6.42
N ALA A 138 8.02 3.18 5.79
CA ALA A 138 9.11 2.41 6.38
C ALA A 138 9.60 3.03 7.70
N ARG A 139 9.76 4.35 7.75
CA ARG A 139 10.26 5.07 8.93
C ARG A 139 9.25 5.14 10.09
N ALA A 140 7.96 5.19 9.77
CA ALA A 140 6.89 5.19 10.76
C ALA A 140 6.51 3.76 11.22
N GLY A 141 7.06 2.71 10.59
CA GLY A 141 6.66 1.33 10.86
C GLY A 141 5.22 1.02 10.44
N LEU A 142 4.68 1.78 9.49
CA LEU A 142 3.29 1.70 9.04
C LEU A 142 3.17 1.04 7.65
N GLY A 143 2.01 0.47 7.38
CA GLY A 143 1.65 0.03 6.03
C GLY A 143 1.55 1.23 5.07
N ARG A 144 1.96 1.04 3.81
CA ARG A 144 1.89 2.10 2.78
C ARG A 144 0.46 2.60 2.57
N THR A 145 -0.54 1.72 2.63
CA THR A 145 -1.96 2.06 2.51
C THR A 145 -2.43 2.92 3.68
N THR A 146 -2.01 2.60 4.91
CA THR A 146 -2.31 3.39 6.11
C THR A 146 -1.77 4.81 6.00
N VAL A 147 -0.53 4.96 5.51
CA VAL A 147 0.06 6.28 5.27
C VAL A 147 -0.68 7.04 4.16
N HIS A 148 -1.10 6.36 3.10
CA HIS A 148 -1.88 6.97 2.03
C HIS A 148 -3.24 7.47 2.54
N GLN A 149 -4.00 6.64 3.25
CA GLN A 149 -5.28 7.02 3.84
C GLN A 149 -5.13 8.18 4.83
N ALA A 150 -4.03 8.22 5.59
CA ALA A 150 -3.79 9.30 6.53
C ALA A 150 -3.56 10.67 5.86
N LEU A 151 -3.07 10.68 4.61
CA LEU A 151 -2.72 11.90 3.87
C LEU A 151 -3.69 12.24 2.73
N ALA A 152 -4.54 11.29 2.33
CA ALA A 152 -5.46 11.47 1.21
C ALA A 152 -6.70 12.28 1.62
N PRO A 153 -7.17 13.22 0.78
CA PRO A 153 -8.43 13.91 1.00
C PRO A 153 -9.60 12.92 0.98
N GLY A 154 -10.65 13.18 1.77
CA GLY A 154 -11.86 12.36 1.82
C GLY A 154 -11.71 10.99 2.51
N SER A 155 -10.53 10.65 3.04
CA SER A 155 -10.38 9.46 3.88
C SER A 155 -10.90 9.69 5.31
N PRO A 156 -11.21 8.63 6.08
CA PRO A 156 -11.57 8.77 7.50
C PRO A 156 -10.47 9.45 8.33
N VAL A 157 -10.84 9.96 9.51
CA VAL A 157 -9.90 10.53 10.47
C VAL A 157 -8.89 9.45 10.90
N PRO A 158 -7.57 9.68 10.80
CA PRO A 158 -6.58 8.69 11.21
C PRO A 158 -6.66 8.40 12.72
N SER A 159 -6.36 7.16 13.11
CA SER A 159 -6.29 6.79 14.52
C SER A 159 -5.18 7.56 15.25
N ALA A 160 -5.34 7.75 16.56
CA ALA A 160 -4.32 8.37 17.40
C ALA A 160 -2.95 7.67 17.30
N SER A 161 -2.94 6.32 17.21
CA SER A 161 -1.70 5.54 17.03
C SER A 161 -1.01 5.83 15.69
N THR A 162 -1.79 5.97 14.61
CA THR A 162 -1.28 6.32 13.28
C THR A 162 -0.69 7.73 13.28
N VAL A 163 -1.40 8.68 13.88
CA VAL A 163 -0.92 10.07 14.02
C VAL A 163 0.37 10.12 14.85
N ALA A 164 0.43 9.45 15.99
CA ALA A 164 1.62 9.42 16.83
C ALA A 164 2.84 8.83 16.09
N ALA A 165 2.66 7.74 15.33
CA ALA A 165 3.72 7.13 14.54
C ALA A 165 4.22 8.07 13.41
N LEU A 166 3.30 8.76 12.73
CA LEU A 166 3.63 9.74 11.70
C LEU A 166 4.34 10.96 12.29
N SER A 167 3.87 11.49 13.42
CA SER A 167 4.49 12.62 14.13
C SER A 167 5.90 12.28 14.59
N LYS A 168 6.09 11.11 15.20
CA LYS A 168 7.43 10.62 15.60
C LYS A 168 8.37 10.49 14.41
N ALA A 169 7.88 9.92 13.30
CA ALA A 169 8.68 9.89 12.09
C ALA A 169 9.00 11.32 11.66
N LEU A 170 8.01 12.17 11.43
CA LEU A 170 8.18 13.52 10.88
C LEU A 170 8.83 14.53 11.83
N ASN A 171 9.23 14.11 13.04
CA ASN A 171 9.79 14.95 14.09
C ASN A 171 8.88 16.15 14.42
N LEU A 172 7.57 15.86 14.52
CA LEU A 172 6.55 16.80 14.94
C LEU A 172 6.28 16.63 16.44
N ASN A 173 5.81 17.70 17.08
CA ASN A 173 5.29 17.60 18.44
C ASN A 173 4.05 16.70 18.44
N ILE A 174 4.11 15.58 19.16
CA ILE A 174 3.05 14.58 19.15
C ILE A 174 1.77 15.15 19.76
N ASP A 175 1.89 15.95 20.82
CA ASP A 175 0.74 16.46 21.57
C ASP A 175 -0.08 17.44 20.74
N ASP A 176 0.58 18.37 20.03
CA ASP A 176 -0.08 19.35 19.15
C ASP A 176 -0.82 18.66 18.00
N VAL A 177 -0.21 17.64 17.40
CA VAL A 177 -0.81 16.91 16.26
C VAL A 177 -1.96 16.01 16.74
N LEU A 178 -1.86 15.42 17.93
CA LEU A 178 -2.96 14.65 18.52
C LEU A 178 -4.13 15.53 18.92
N GLU A 179 -3.87 16.74 19.42
CA GLU A 179 -4.92 17.72 19.70
C GLU A 179 -5.66 18.11 18.42
N LEU A 180 -4.93 18.38 17.35
CA LEU A 180 -5.54 18.66 16.04
C LEU A 180 -6.35 17.47 15.52
N ARG A 181 -5.90 16.23 15.75
CA ARG A 181 -6.67 15.03 15.44
C ARG A 181 -7.94 14.90 16.29
N ARG A 182 -7.90 15.26 17.58
CA ARG A 182 -9.09 15.24 18.45
C ARG A 182 -10.16 16.20 17.93
N ARG A 183 -9.76 17.41 17.51
CA ARG A 183 -10.67 18.37 16.86
C ARG A 183 -11.26 17.81 15.56
N ALA A 184 -10.42 17.25 14.70
CA ALA A 184 -10.85 16.59 13.47
C ALA A 184 -11.83 15.41 13.71
N ALA A 185 -11.69 14.71 14.83
CA ALA A 185 -12.58 13.64 15.25
C ALA A 185 -13.86 14.13 15.96
N GLY A 186 -14.02 15.44 16.19
CA GLY A 186 -15.13 16.01 16.96
C GLY A 186 -15.04 15.74 18.47
N GLU A 187 -13.89 15.30 18.98
CA GLU A 187 -13.68 14.92 20.39
C GLU A 187 -13.44 16.14 21.29
N VAL A 188 -12.94 17.25 20.73
CA VAL A 188 -12.64 18.50 21.45
C VAL A 188 -13.00 19.67 20.55
N ARG A 189 -13.61 20.72 21.11
CA ARG A 189 -13.99 21.95 20.40
C ARG A 189 -13.08 23.11 20.79
#